data_AF-A0AAW5BT39-F1
#
_entry.id   AF-A0AAW5BT39-F1
#
_cell.length_a   1.000
_cell.length_b   1.000
_cell.length_c   1.000
_cell.angle_alpha   90.00
_cell.angle_beta   90.00
_cell.angle_gamma   90.00
#
_symmetry.space_group_name_H-M   'P 1'
#
loop_
_entity.id
_entity.type
_entity.pdbx_description
1 polymer ?
#
loop_
_entity_poly.entity_id
_entity_poly.type
_entity_poly.pdbx_seq_one_letter_code
_entity_poly.pdbx_strand_id
1 'polypeptide(L)' 'DRCYTDKCAIVKRNYAPGQHGQGTKKVSNYGLQLREKQKVKRIYGVLETQFRNLYERAEKTPGITGENLLSLLERRLD' A
#
# COMPACT_ATOMS: atom_id res chain seq x y z
N ASP A 1 2.53 -1.78 -20.44
CA ASP A 1 1.58 -2.90 -20.20
C ASP A 1 2.19 -4.27 -19.88
N ARG A 2 3.18 -4.39 -18.98
CA ARG A 2 3.61 -5.72 -18.52
C ARG A 2 2.62 -6.36 -17.53
N CYS A 3 1.93 -5.53 -16.75
CA CYS A 3 1.03 -5.97 -15.67
C CYS A 3 -0.17 -6.80 -16.17
N TYR A 4 -0.66 -6.52 -17.38
CA TYR A 4 -1.82 -7.20 -17.98
C TYR A 4 -1.48 -8.42 -18.84
N THR A 5 -0.21 -8.86 -18.83
CA THR A 5 0.25 -10.00 -19.64
C THR A 5 0.73 -11.15 -18.76
N ASP A 6 0.88 -12.34 -19.34
CA ASP A 6 1.48 -13.51 -18.65
C ASP A 6 2.92 -13.29 -18.20
N LYS A 7 3.57 -12.22 -18.67
CA LYS A 7 4.90 -11.81 -18.21
C LYS A 7 4.87 -11.05 -16.87
N CYS A 8 3.69 -10.83 -16.29
CA CYS A 8 3.51 -10.24 -14.96
C CYS A 8 4.19 -11.11 -13.89
N ALA A 9 4.98 -10.47 -13.02
CA ALA A 9 5.69 -11.18 -11.96
C ALA A 9 4.73 -11.84 -10.96
N ILE A 10 3.55 -11.26 -10.75
CA ILE A 10 2.51 -11.83 -9.88
C ILE A 10 1.99 -13.15 -10.45
N VAL A 11 1.73 -13.23 -11.77
CA VAL A 11 1.27 -14.48 -12.41
C VAL A 11 2.35 -15.56 -12.33
N LYS A 12 3.62 -15.21 -12.60
CA LYS A 12 4.73 -16.18 -12.62
C LYS A 12 5.23 -16.61 -11.24
N ARG A 13 5.24 -15.71 -10.26
CA ARG A 13 5.88 -15.85 -8.95
C ARG A 13 5.13 -15.06 -7.88
N ASN A 14 3.94 -15.54 -7.51
CA ASN A 14 3.11 -14.92 -6.47
C ASN A 14 3.58 -15.22 -5.04
N TYR A 15 4.84 -14.93 -4.74
CA TYR A 15 5.43 -15.08 -3.41
C TYR A 15 6.39 -13.92 -3.15
N ALA A 16 6.80 -13.73 -1.89
CA ALA A 16 7.67 -12.62 -1.54
C ALA A 16 9.03 -12.72 -2.25
N PRO A 17 9.71 -11.61 -2.57
CA PRO A 17 11.06 -11.67 -3.13
C PRO A 17 12.09 -12.21 -2.11
N GLY A 18 13.21 -12.72 -2.61
CA GLY A 18 14.35 -13.22 -1.81
C GLY A 18 14.37 -14.74 -1.61
N GLN A 19 15.49 -15.26 -1.09
CA GLN A 19 15.72 -16.71 -0.90
C GLN A 19 14.63 -17.38 -0.04
N HIS A 20 14.10 -16.67 0.95
CA HIS A 20 13.04 -17.16 1.85
C HIS A 20 11.62 -16.81 1.39
N GLY A 21 11.46 -16.37 0.14
CA GLY A 21 10.22 -15.83 -0.39
C GLY A 21 9.00 -16.76 -0.36
N GLN A 22 9.26 -18.07 -0.49
CA GLN A 22 8.25 -19.13 -0.46
C GLN A 22 7.87 -19.58 0.95
N GLY A 23 8.66 -19.20 1.96
CA GLY A 23 8.38 -19.58 3.35
C GLY A 23 7.17 -18.81 3.90
N THR A 24 6.18 -19.52 4.40
CA THR A 24 5.07 -18.92 5.14
C THR A 24 5.51 -18.57 6.57
N LYS A 25 5.22 -17.33 7.00
CA LYS A 25 5.43 -16.87 8.38
C LYS A 25 4.14 -16.28 8.91
N LYS A 26 3.80 -16.56 10.17
CA LYS A 26 2.67 -15.92 10.85
C LYS A 26 2.94 -14.42 10.96
N VAL A 27 2.01 -13.61 10.47
CA VAL A 27 2.12 -12.15 10.51
C VAL A 27 1.54 -11.66 11.84
N SER A 28 2.24 -10.74 12.51
CA SER A 28 1.74 -10.08 13.72
C SER A 28 0.69 -9.02 13.37
N ASN A 29 -0.11 -8.57 14.35
CA ASN A 29 -1.07 -7.49 14.14
C ASN A 29 -0.41 -6.20 13.61
N TYR A 30 0.75 -5.84 14.17
CA TYR A 30 1.56 -4.73 13.66
C TYR A 30 2.03 -4.98 12.22
N GLY A 31 2.48 -6.21 11.91
CA GLY A 31 2.90 -6.59 10.57
C GLY A 31 1.77 -6.49 9.54
N LEU A 32 0.54 -6.82 9.94
CA LEU A 32 -0.64 -6.69 9.09
C LEU A 32 -0.93 -5.21 8.79
N GLN A 33 -0.99 -4.37 9.82
CA GLN A 33 -1.20 -2.92 9.65
C GLN A 33 -0.10 -2.27 8.81
N LEU A 34 1.16 -2.65 9.06
CA LEU A 34 2.30 -2.18 8.28
C LEU A 34 2.16 -2.58 6.81
N ARG A 35 1.76 -3.82 6.52
CA ARG A 35 1.56 -4.29 5.14
C ARG A 35 0.47 -3.50 4.41
N GLU A 36 -0.66 -3.23 5.07
CA GLU A 36 -1.74 -2.43 4.49
C GLU A 36 -1.30 -0.99 4.23
N LYS A 37 -0.62 -0.35 5.19
CA LYS A 37 -0.03 0.99 5.00
C LYS A 37 0.95 1.02 3.82
N GLN A 38 1.85 0.04 3.75
CA GLN A 38 2.84 -0.04 2.67
C GLN A 38 2.20 -0.35 1.31
N LYS A 39 1.09 -1.09 1.28
CA LYS A 39 0.32 -1.39 0.06
C LYS A 39 -0.23 -0.10 -0.55
N VAL A 40 -0.97 0.69 0.23
CA VAL A 40 -1.53 1.98 -0.21
C VAL A 40 -0.42 2.92 -0.65
N LYS A 41 0.61 3.11 0.17
CA LYS A 41 1.74 3.99 -0.16
C LYS A 41 2.39 3.65 -1.51
N ARG A 42 2.57 2.35 -1.82
CA ARG A 42 3.18 1.90 -3.09
C ARG A 42 2.24 2.05 -4.28
N ILE A 43 0.93 1.83 -4.10
CA ILE A 43 -0.06 1.99 -5.16
C ILE A 43 -0.08 3.45 -5.63
N TYR A 44 -0.15 4.40 -4.70
CA TYR A 44 -0.16 5.83 -5.01
C TYR A 44 1.25 6.43 -5.21
N GLY A 45 2.32 5.63 -5.14
CA GLY A 45 3.68 6.08 -5.44
C GLY A 45 4.24 7.18 -4.51
N VAL A 46 3.73 7.33 -3.29
CA VAL A 46 4.07 8.47 -2.42
C VAL A 46 5.20 8.17 -1.43
N LEU A 47 5.92 9.21 -0.98
CA LEU A 47 6.90 9.07 0.10
C LEU A 47 6.21 8.86 1.45
N GLU A 48 6.91 8.23 2.39
CA GLU A 48 6.37 7.94 3.74
C GLU A 48 5.96 9.21 4.48
N THR A 49 6.77 10.28 4.42
CA THR A 49 6.46 11.58 5.04
C THR A 49 5.21 12.21 4.42
N GLN A 50 5.06 12.13 3.10
CA GLN A 50 3.87 12.66 2.41
C GLN A 50 2.62 11.87 2.80
N PHE A 51 2.71 10.53 2.83
CA PHE A 51 1.61 9.67 3.27
C PHE A 51 1.17 9.99 4.69
N ARG A 52 2.13 10.13 5.62
CA ARG A 52 1.85 10.49 7.01
C ARG A 52 1.15 11.85 7.11
N ASN A 53 1.63 12.86 6.40
CA ASN A 53 1.02 14.19 6.40
C ASN A 53 -0.42 14.16 5.86
N LEU A 54 -0.70 13.34 4.84
CA LEU A 54 -2.06 13.16 4.31
C LEU A 54 -2.96 12.44 5.32
N TYR A 55 -2.45 11.42 6.01
CA TYR A 55 -3.18 10.74 7.07
C TYR A 55 -3.54 11.68 8.22
N GLU A 56 -2.60 12.50 8.70
CA GLU A 56 -2.85 13.48 9.75
C GLU A 56 -3.88 14.55 9.33
N ARG A 57 -3.98 14.86 8.03
CA ARG A 57 -5.03 15.73 7.48
C ARG A 57 -6.37 15.00 7.41
N ALA A 58 -6.38 13.75 6.95
CA ALA A 58 -7.57 12.93 6.86
C ALA A 58 -8.24 12.71 8.23
N GLU A 59 -7.43 12.48 9.27
CA GLU A 59 -7.87 12.29 10.65
C GLU A 59 -8.52 13.54 11.25
N LYS A 60 -8.05 14.73 10.86
CA LYS A 60 -8.63 16.02 11.29
C LYS A 60 -9.86 16.43 10.50
N THR A 61 -10.15 15.74 9.39
CA THR A 61 -11.30 16.04 8.54
C THR A 61 -12.52 15.29 9.08
N PRO A 62 -13.70 15.92 9.19
CA PRO A 62 -14.91 15.24 9.63
C PRO A 62 -15.26 14.06 8.70
N GLY A 63 -15.85 13.00 9.26
CA GLY A 63 -16.21 11.78 8.53
C GLY A 63 -15.29 10.60 8.82
N ILE A 64 -15.26 9.62 7.92
CA ILE A 64 -14.48 8.39 8.07
C ILE A 64 -13.05 8.63 7.60
N THR A 65 -12.08 8.54 8.53
CA THR A 65 -10.66 8.81 8.25
C THR A 65 -10.10 8.02 7.07
N GLY A 66 -10.49 6.75 6.91
CA GLY A 66 -10.06 5.91 5.80
C GLY A 66 -10.54 6.42 4.43
N GLU A 67 -11.79 6.84 4.34
CA GLU A 67 -12.37 7.40 3.11
C GLU A 67 -11.76 8.77 2.80
N ASN A 68 -11.58 9.60 3.83
CA ASN A 68 -10.92 10.90 3.71
C ASN A 68 -9.48 10.74 3.19
N LEU A 69 -8.72 9.76 3.70
CA LEU A 69 -7.38 9.46 3.24
C LEU A 69 -7.36 9.07 1.76
N LEU A 70 -8.24 8.14 1.36
CA LEU A 70 -8.32 7.70 -0.04
C LEU A 70 -8.73 8.86 -0.96
N SER A 71 -9.72 9.66 -0.56
CA SER A 71 -10.14 10.86 -1.29
C SER A 71 -8.99 11.86 -1.48
N LEU A 72 -8.18 12.10 -0.44
CA LEU A 72 -7.00 12.96 -0.54
C LEU A 72 -5.91 12.40 -1.46
N LEU A 73 -5.74 11.07 -1.49
CA LEU A 73 -4.78 10.41 -2.37
C LEU A 73 -5.22 10.43 -3.84
N GLU A 74 -6.50 10.20 -4.11
CA GLU A 74 -7.09 10.20 -5.46
C GLU A 74 -7.18 11.60 -6.11
N ARG A 75 -7.07 12.68 -5.31
CA ARG A 75 -7.16 14.07 -5.77
C ARG A 75 -5.81 14.73 -6.06
N ARG A 76 -4.73 13.97 -5.98
CA ARG A 76 -3.39 14.49 -6.30
C ARG A 76 -3.25 14.69 -7.81
N LEU A 77 -2.33 15.57 -8.21
CA LEU A 77 -2.14 16.02 -9.61
C LEU A 77 -0.99 15.30 -10.32
N ASP A 78 -0.27 14.41 -9.63
CA ASP A 78 0.85 13.63 -10.17
C ASP A 78 0.44 12.70 -11.32
#